data_AF-A0AAD1STV1-F1
#
_entry.id   AF-A0AAD1STV1-F1
#
_cell.length_a   1.000
_cell.length_b   1.000
_cell.length_c   1.000
_cell.angle_alpha   90.00
_cell.angle_beta   90.00
_cell.angle_gamma   90.00
#
_symmetry.space_group_name_H-M   'P 1'
#
loop_
_entity.id
_entity.type
_entity.pdbx_description
1 polymer ?
#
loop_
_entity_poly.entity_id
_entity_poly.type
_entity_poly.pdbx_seq_one_letter_code
_entity_poly.pdbx_strand_id
1 'polypeptide(L)'
;MASPVAEQKKGQDLQGTSHKSKHPPRSTKSELPVTSESPVTSFLKHRIIIFSRCQESYYQWLRNKLKDKEFGNLVDEVCAVNITNIYSEFIKEIPKCTFAILYHTTKFGRVNITNVTDALYDKELQDLSHHLGKDKVIVVIDDMKVTSTKEKDRILKSQPSIGTLTKELFLFDENKNNLSKQVTCLKTILGEKLIANTEALL
;
A
#
# COMPACT_ATOMS: atom_id res chain seq x y z
N MET A 1 -35.75 -56.90 13.72
CA MET A 1 -34.62 -57.42 12.91
C MET A 1 -33.37 -56.75 13.46
N ALA A 2 -32.74 -57.24 14.54
CA ALA A 2 -31.87 -58.42 14.65
C ALA A 2 -30.56 -58.28 13.82
N SER A 3 -29.45 -58.06 14.53
CA SER A 3 -28.04 -58.09 14.07
C SER A 3 -27.60 -59.49 13.59
N PRO A 4 -26.40 -59.67 12.97
CA PRO A 4 -25.12 -59.93 13.70
C PRO A 4 -23.89 -59.21 13.05
N VAL A 5 -22.76 -58.87 13.71
CA VAL A 5 -21.69 -59.57 14.49
C VAL A 5 -20.66 -60.36 13.65
N ALA A 6 -19.37 -59.96 13.74
CA ALA A 6 -18.10 -60.74 13.80
C ALA A 6 -16.92 -59.73 13.84
N GLU A 7 -16.02 -59.57 14.83
CA GLU A 7 -15.00 -60.45 15.47
C GLU A 7 -14.15 -61.27 14.47
N GLN A 8 -12.81 -61.34 14.48
CA GLN A 8 -11.87 -61.52 15.61
C GLN A 8 -10.37 -61.43 15.20
N LYS A 9 -9.55 -60.86 16.11
CA LYS A 9 -8.17 -61.12 16.61
C LYS A 9 -7.09 -61.96 15.84
N LYS A 10 -5.82 -61.49 15.95
CA LYS A 10 -4.61 -62.17 16.55
C LYS A 10 -3.41 -61.19 16.53
N GLY A 11 -2.68 -60.88 17.62
CA GLY A 11 -1.70 -61.70 18.39
C GLY A 11 -0.27 -61.44 17.84
N GLN A 12 0.85 -61.28 18.54
CA GLN A 12 1.29 -61.42 19.95
C GLN A 12 2.68 -60.73 20.10
N ASP A 13 3.06 -60.48 21.36
CA ASP A 13 4.29 -59.87 21.90
C ASP A 13 5.61 -60.62 21.63
N LEU A 14 6.76 -59.93 21.82
CA LEU A 14 7.94 -60.44 22.55
C LEU A 14 8.85 -59.27 23.04
N GLN A 15 9.18 -59.30 24.33
CA GLN A 15 10.15 -58.43 25.05
C GLN A 15 11.59 -58.97 24.95
N GLY A 16 12.62 -58.13 25.21
CA GLY A 16 13.94 -58.65 25.63
C GLY A 16 15.18 -57.75 25.45
N THR A 17 15.42 -56.89 26.44
CA THR A 17 16.61 -56.16 26.92
C THR A 17 18.07 -56.42 26.41
N SER A 18 18.77 -55.31 26.13
CA SER A 18 20.08 -54.78 26.65
C SER A 18 21.39 -55.60 26.59
N HIS A 19 22.46 -55.04 25.98
CA HIS A 19 23.78 -54.73 26.61
C HIS A 19 24.74 -53.93 25.69
N LYS A 20 25.58 -53.08 26.33
CA LYS A 20 26.56 -52.09 25.81
C LYS A 20 27.91 -52.70 25.36
N SER A 21 28.59 -52.05 24.39
CA SER A 21 30.05 -51.74 24.39
C SER A 21 30.43 -50.86 23.17
N LYS A 22 30.76 -49.55 23.28
CA LYS A 22 32.07 -48.86 23.45
C LYS A 22 33.21 -49.22 22.45
N HIS A 23 33.44 -48.36 21.42
CA HIS A 23 34.62 -47.46 21.25
C HIS A 23 34.62 -46.72 19.87
N PRO A 24 35.29 -45.55 19.72
CA PRO A 24 35.22 -44.60 18.57
C PRO A 24 36.52 -44.65 17.70
N PRO A 25 36.90 -43.69 16.81
CA PRO A 25 36.19 -42.57 16.15
C PRO A 25 36.36 -42.54 14.60
N ARG A 26 35.58 -41.72 13.87
CA ARG A 26 36.08 -41.07 12.62
C ARG A 26 35.30 -39.79 12.32
N SER A 27 35.96 -38.66 12.54
CA SER A 27 35.50 -37.34 12.11
C SER A 27 35.66 -37.19 10.60
N THR A 28 34.54 -37.10 9.88
CA THR A 28 34.49 -36.50 8.55
C THR A 28 33.99 -35.06 8.72
N LYS A 29 34.88 -34.10 8.47
CA LYS A 29 34.54 -32.69 8.25
C LYS A 29 33.59 -32.62 7.06
N SER A 30 32.32 -32.34 7.29
CA SER A 30 31.42 -31.81 6.27
C SER A 30 31.70 -30.31 6.14
N GLU A 31 32.33 -29.93 5.05
CA GLU A 31 32.40 -28.54 4.59
C GLU A 31 30.98 -28.04 4.31
N LEU A 32 30.54 -27.02 5.05
CA LEU A 32 29.34 -26.25 4.75
C LEU A 32 29.68 -25.30 3.57
N PRO A 33 28.86 -25.23 2.51
CA PRO A 33 29.04 -24.20 1.50
C PRO A 33 28.67 -22.85 2.12
N VAL A 34 29.62 -21.91 2.12
CA VAL A 34 29.36 -20.50 2.38
C VAL A 34 28.53 -19.98 1.19
N THR A 35 27.22 -20.03 1.32
CA THR A 35 26.33 -19.22 0.48
C THR A 35 26.44 -17.79 1.00
N SER A 36 27.23 -16.96 0.32
CA SER A 36 27.18 -15.51 0.47
C SER A 36 25.85 -15.02 -0.11
N GLU A 37 24.76 -15.16 0.64
CA GLU A 37 23.54 -14.44 0.34
C GLU A 37 23.77 -12.98 0.72
N SER A 38 24.08 -12.17 -0.29
CA SER A 38 23.84 -10.73 -0.20
C SER A 38 22.37 -10.54 0.18
N PRO A 39 22.03 -9.59 1.07
CA PRO A 39 20.65 -9.36 1.43
C PRO A 39 19.91 -8.89 0.17
N VAL A 40 19.10 -9.77 -0.40
CA VAL A 40 18.08 -9.38 -1.37
C VAL A 40 17.11 -8.52 -0.57
N THR A 41 17.32 -7.21 -0.59
CA THR A 41 16.34 -6.27 -0.06
C THR A 41 15.12 -6.40 -0.96
N SER A 42 14.19 -7.28 -0.61
CA SER A 42 12.89 -7.31 -1.24
C SER A 42 12.24 -5.96 -0.97
N PHE A 43 12.12 -5.15 -2.01
CA PHE A 43 11.39 -3.91 -1.93
C PHE A 43 9.93 -4.28 -1.64
N LEU A 44 9.41 -3.82 -0.50
CA LEU A 44 7.99 -3.97 -0.21
C LEU A 44 7.23 -3.16 -1.27
N LYS A 45 6.55 -3.88 -2.16
CA LYS A 45 5.65 -3.27 -3.13
C LYS A 45 4.48 -2.62 -2.41
N HIS A 46 3.97 -1.55 -2.98
CA HIS A 46 2.91 -0.75 -2.40
C HIS A 46 1.55 -1.35 -2.69
N ARG A 47 0.74 -1.45 -1.64
CA ARG A 47 -0.71 -1.48 -1.75
C ARG A 47 -1.21 -0.04 -1.76
N ILE A 48 -1.82 0.37 -2.87
CA ILE A 48 -2.35 1.72 -3.09
C ILE A 48 -3.87 1.67 -2.99
N ILE A 49 -4.46 2.58 -2.20
CA ILE A 49 -5.90 2.80 -2.21
C ILE A 49 -6.19 4.20 -2.75
N ILE A 50 -7.05 4.26 -3.77
CA ILE A 50 -7.60 5.51 -4.29
C ILE A 50 -8.91 5.78 -3.54
N PHE A 51 -8.91 6.82 -2.73
CA PHE A 51 -10.08 7.33 -2.02
C PHE A 51 -10.72 8.46 -2.82
N SER A 52 -12.03 8.38 -3.07
CA SER A 52 -12.74 9.42 -3.83
C SER A 52 -14.22 9.47 -3.49
N ARG A 53 -14.84 10.66 -3.54
CA ARG A 53 -16.32 10.80 -3.53
C ARG A 53 -16.98 10.55 -4.89
N CYS A 54 -16.20 10.52 -5.97
CA CYS A 54 -16.73 10.24 -7.30
C CYS A 54 -16.68 8.74 -7.62
N GLN A 55 -17.43 8.32 -8.64
CA GLN A 55 -17.41 6.93 -9.12
C GLN A 55 -16.05 6.55 -9.72
N GLU A 56 -15.71 5.26 -9.68
CA GLU A 56 -14.43 4.74 -10.19
C GLU A 56 -14.19 5.01 -11.67
N SER A 57 -15.25 5.11 -12.47
CA SER A 57 -15.17 5.42 -13.90
C SER A 57 -14.41 6.72 -14.20
N TYR A 58 -14.42 7.70 -13.28
CA TYR A 58 -13.69 8.97 -13.46
C TYR A 58 -12.17 8.82 -13.37
N TYR A 59 -11.67 7.84 -12.61
CA TYR A 59 -10.25 7.64 -12.36
C TYR A 59 -9.76 6.25 -12.80
N GLN A 60 -10.52 5.57 -13.64
CA GLN A 60 -10.11 4.28 -14.20
C GLN A 60 -8.79 4.40 -14.97
N TRP A 61 -8.54 5.54 -15.62
CA TRP A 61 -7.26 5.83 -16.27
C TRP A 61 -6.08 5.77 -15.28
N LEU A 62 -6.22 6.36 -14.09
CA LEU A 62 -5.17 6.39 -13.07
C LEU A 62 -4.97 5.00 -12.48
N ARG A 63 -6.07 4.28 -12.22
CA ARG A 63 -6.01 2.90 -11.73
C ARG A 63 -5.32 1.98 -12.72
N ASN A 64 -5.64 2.08 -14.01
CA ASN A 64 -4.98 1.31 -15.06
C ASN A 64 -3.49 1.67 -15.11
N LYS A 65 -3.16 2.97 -15.02
CA LYS A 65 -1.78 3.43 -15.06
C LYS A 65 -0.93 2.87 -13.92
N LEU A 66 -1.45 2.85 -12.70
CA LEU A 66 -0.79 2.26 -11.53
C LEU A 66 -0.61 0.73 -11.63
N LYS A 67 -1.42 0.06 -12.45
CA LYS A 67 -1.31 -1.38 -12.74
C LYS A 67 -0.46 -1.69 -13.96
N ASP A 68 -0.03 -0.69 -14.71
CA ASP A 68 0.84 -0.89 -15.87
C ASP A 68 2.17 -1.53 -15.45
N LYS A 69 2.79 -2.28 -16.38
CA LYS A 69 4.08 -2.96 -16.16
C LYS A 69 5.17 -2.03 -15.63
N GLU A 70 5.11 -0.74 -15.96
CA GLU A 70 6.09 0.25 -15.50
C GLU A 70 6.09 0.45 -13.97
N PHE A 71 4.98 0.12 -13.29
CA PHE A 71 4.83 0.15 -11.83
C PHE A 71 4.96 -1.24 -11.20
N GLY A 72 5.13 -2.32 -11.98
CA GLY A 72 5.04 -3.70 -11.50
C GLY A 72 6.08 -4.09 -10.43
N ASN A 73 7.18 -3.33 -10.32
CA ASN A 73 8.19 -3.51 -9.27
C ASN A 73 7.91 -2.67 -8.01
N LEU A 74 6.97 -1.72 -8.07
CA LEU A 74 6.66 -0.76 -7.02
C LEU A 74 5.26 -0.96 -6.45
N VAL A 75 4.32 -1.49 -7.22
CA VAL A 75 2.90 -1.62 -6.85
C VAL A 75 2.50 -3.08 -6.89
N ASP A 76 1.92 -3.56 -5.79
CA ASP A 76 1.37 -4.90 -5.67
C ASP A 76 -0.11 -4.92 -6.00
N GLU A 77 -0.85 -3.98 -5.41
CA GLU A 77 -2.30 -3.91 -5.49
C GLU A 77 -2.79 -2.46 -5.59
N VAL A 78 -3.85 -2.26 -6.38
CA VAL A 78 -4.56 -0.98 -6.48
C VAL A 78 -6.05 -1.17 -6.23
N CYS A 79 -6.51 -0.72 -5.07
CA CYS A 79 -7.93 -0.72 -4.68
C CYS A 79 -8.54 0.67 -4.84
N ALA A 80 -9.86 0.74 -4.87
CA ALA A 80 -10.64 1.97 -4.88
C ALA A 80 -11.65 1.93 -3.74
N VAL A 81 -11.80 3.04 -3.03
CA VAL A 81 -12.75 3.21 -1.93
C VAL A 81 -13.55 4.47 -2.17
N ASN A 82 -14.88 4.30 -2.25
CA ASN A 82 -15.80 5.44 -2.32
C ASN A 82 -15.91 6.06 -0.92
N ILE A 83 -15.60 7.34 -0.80
CA ILE A 83 -15.83 8.12 0.41
C ILE A 83 -17.32 8.48 0.43
N THR A 84 -18.06 7.85 1.32
CA THR A 84 -19.47 8.17 1.57
C THR A 84 -19.62 9.00 2.84
N ASN A 85 -20.85 9.33 3.23
CA ASN A 85 -21.11 9.95 4.53
C ASN A 85 -20.89 8.97 5.71
N ILE A 86 -20.68 7.67 5.45
CA ILE A 86 -20.36 6.68 6.48
C ILE A 86 -18.86 6.72 6.74
N TYR A 87 -18.43 7.71 7.51
CA TYR A 87 -17.01 8.01 7.75
C TYR A 87 -16.22 6.83 8.36
N SER A 88 -16.89 5.96 9.11
CA SER A 88 -16.27 4.78 9.71
C SER A 88 -15.83 3.73 8.68
N GLU A 89 -16.45 3.68 7.49
CA GLU A 89 -16.02 2.81 6.39
C GLU A 89 -14.70 3.31 5.82
N PHE A 90 -14.57 4.62 5.61
CA PHE A 90 -13.33 5.25 5.17
C PHE A 90 -12.15 4.95 6.11
N ILE A 91 -12.35 5.14 7.42
CA ILE A 91 -11.28 4.93 8.43
C ILE A 91 -10.79 3.48 8.46
N LYS A 92 -11.69 2.50 8.29
CA LYS A 92 -11.33 1.06 8.30
C LYS A 92 -10.42 0.66 7.15
N GLU A 93 -10.41 1.41 6.05
CA GLU A 93 -9.60 1.08 4.87
C GLU A 93 -8.19 1.66 4.95
N ILE A 94 -7.95 2.74 5.71
CA ILE A 94 -6.65 3.41 5.79
C ILE A 94 -5.50 2.45 6.19
N PRO A 95 -5.62 1.63 7.25
CA PRO A 95 -4.54 0.75 7.68
C PRO A 95 -4.17 -0.34 6.66
N LYS A 96 -5.02 -0.56 5.65
CA LYS A 96 -4.80 -1.57 4.62
C LYS A 96 -3.92 -1.08 3.47
N CYS A 97 -3.55 0.20 3.42
CA CYS A 97 -2.71 0.74 2.36
C CYS A 97 -1.34 1.18 2.85
N THR A 98 -0.37 1.12 1.95
CA THR A 98 0.96 1.71 2.17
C THR A 98 1.06 3.10 1.57
N PHE A 99 0.23 3.41 0.57
CA PHE A 99 0.06 4.74 0.00
C PHE A 99 -1.42 5.01 -0.22
N ALA A 100 -1.84 6.22 0.11
CA ALA A 100 -3.17 6.72 -0.16
C ALA A 100 -3.13 7.77 -1.26
N ILE A 101 -4.04 7.63 -2.23
CA ILE A 101 -4.31 8.68 -3.21
C ILE A 101 -5.71 9.21 -2.92
N LEU A 102 -5.80 10.47 -2.56
CA LEU A 102 -7.06 11.18 -2.42
C LEU A 102 -7.37 11.86 -3.75
N TYR A 103 -8.35 11.31 -4.45
CA TYR A 103 -8.71 11.71 -5.81
C TYR A 103 -9.91 12.65 -5.82
N HIS A 104 -9.81 13.65 -6.67
CA HIS A 104 -10.89 14.57 -6.97
C HIS A 104 -10.96 14.85 -8.47
N THR A 105 -12.16 15.07 -9.00
CA THR A 105 -12.41 15.56 -10.35
C THR A 105 -13.29 16.79 -10.25
N THR A 106 -12.98 17.83 -11.03
CA THR A 106 -13.83 19.04 -11.12
C THR A 106 -15.20 18.76 -11.76
N LYS A 107 -15.40 17.60 -12.38
CA LYS A 107 -16.67 17.18 -12.99
C LYS A 107 -17.69 16.67 -11.96
N PHE A 108 -17.28 16.42 -10.71
CA PHE A 108 -18.15 15.84 -9.69
C PHE A 108 -18.12 16.64 -8.37
N GLY A 109 -19.22 17.34 -8.10
CA GLY A 109 -19.36 18.20 -6.92
C GLY A 109 -18.77 19.59 -7.11
N ARG A 110 -18.98 20.47 -6.12
CA ARG A 110 -18.31 21.78 -6.07
C ARG A 110 -17.00 21.63 -5.31
N VAL A 111 -15.89 22.08 -5.89
CA VAL A 111 -14.61 22.12 -5.19
C VAL A 111 -14.49 23.46 -4.46
N ASN A 112 -14.65 23.46 -3.15
CA ASN A 112 -14.17 24.56 -2.34
C ASN A 112 -12.71 24.26 -1.97
N ILE A 113 -11.78 24.65 -2.86
CA ILE A 113 -10.33 24.58 -2.59
C ILE A 113 -9.97 25.75 -1.67
N THR A 114 -10.31 25.61 -0.40
CA THR A 114 -10.14 26.61 0.65
C THR A 114 -10.04 25.89 1.99
N ASN A 115 -9.23 26.34 2.95
CA ASN A 115 -9.22 25.80 4.33
C ASN A 115 -10.44 26.29 5.15
N VAL A 116 -11.66 25.96 4.74
CA VAL A 116 -12.90 26.28 5.49
C VAL A 116 -13.65 25.00 5.83
N THR A 117 -14.64 25.05 6.71
CA THR A 117 -15.53 23.90 6.93
C THR A 117 -16.13 23.45 5.58
N ASP A 118 -16.09 22.14 5.30
CA ASP A 118 -16.45 21.54 4.01
C ASP A 118 -15.49 21.86 2.84
N ALA A 119 -14.26 22.25 3.15
CA ALA A 119 -13.12 22.18 2.23
C ALA A 119 -13.00 20.81 1.58
N LEU A 120 -12.33 20.75 0.44
CA LEU A 120 -12.04 19.48 -0.22
C LEU A 120 -11.26 18.54 0.72
N TYR A 121 -11.99 17.59 1.32
CA TYR A 121 -11.49 16.48 2.12
C TYR A 121 -10.65 16.85 3.36
N ASP A 122 -10.85 17.99 4.00
CA ASP A 122 -9.98 18.40 5.12
C ASP A 122 -9.87 17.35 6.23
N LYS A 123 -10.98 16.69 6.59
CA LYS A 123 -10.98 15.65 7.63
C LYS A 123 -10.33 14.35 7.13
N GLU A 124 -10.71 13.90 5.94
CA GLU A 124 -10.13 12.68 5.33
C GLU A 124 -8.62 12.82 5.13
N LEU A 125 -8.17 14.00 4.71
CA LEU A 125 -6.76 14.32 4.50
C LEU A 125 -5.97 14.29 5.82
N GLN A 126 -6.53 14.89 6.88
CA GLN A 126 -5.93 14.83 8.22
C GLN A 126 -5.82 13.40 8.71
N ASP A 127 -6.89 12.61 8.59
CA ASP A 127 -6.88 11.22 9.04
C ASP A 127 -5.91 10.36 8.22
N LEU A 128 -5.83 10.53 6.90
CA LEU A 128 -4.82 9.84 6.08
C LEU A 128 -3.39 10.17 6.52
N SER A 129 -3.10 11.47 6.70
CA SER A 129 -1.76 11.92 7.08
C SER A 129 -1.40 11.46 8.49
N HIS A 130 -2.35 11.48 9.42
CA HIS A 130 -2.16 11.02 10.79
C HIS A 130 -1.81 9.52 10.85
N HIS A 131 -2.50 8.69 10.06
CA HIS A 131 -2.31 7.23 10.10
C HIS A 131 -1.12 6.75 9.26
N LEU A 132 -0.86 7.37 8.10
CA LEU A 132 0.18 6.90 7.17
C LEU A 132 1.48 7.70 7.24
N GLY A 133 1.40 8.94 7.73
CA GLY A 133 2.42 9.97 7.57
C GLY A 133 2.27 10.70 6.23
N LYS A 134 2.59 11.99 6.22
CA LYS A 134 2.46 12.85 5.03
C LYS A 134 3.14 12.28 3.78
N ASP A 135 4.29 11.60 3.95
CA ASP A 135 5.09 11.09 2.84
C ASP A 135 4.41 9.96 2.05
N LYS A 136 3.30 9.42 2.58
CA LYS A 136 2.52 8.33 1.98
C LYS A 136 1.13 8.77 1.50
N VAL A 137 0.85 10.06 1.53
CA VAL A 137 -0.43 10.63 1.10
C VAL A 137 -0.21 11.51 -0.13
N ILE A 138 -0.99 11.27 -1.17
CA ILE A 138 -0.94 12.02 -2.44
C ILE A 138 -2.34 12.56 -2.72
N VAL A 139 -2.44 13.81 -3.18
CA VAL A 139 -3.70 14.38 -3.68
C VAL A 139 -3.63 14.50 -5.19
N VAL A 140 -4.71 14.09 -5.85
CA VAL A 140 -4.90 14.23 -7.29
C VAL A 140 -6.15 15.08 -7.53
N ILE A 141 -5.99 16.18 -8.26
CA ILE A 141 -7.11 16.97 -8.77
C ILE A 141 -7.10 16.84 -10.29
N ASP A 142 -8.14 16.19 -10.82
CA ASP A 142 -8.31 15.93 -12.24
C ASP A 142 -9.35 16.88 -12.89
N ASP A 143 -9.35 16.89 -14.22
CA ASP A 143 -10.22 17.69 -15.08
C ASP A 143 -10.03 19.20 -14.86
N MET A 144 -8.78 19.61 -14.59
CA MET A 144 -8.43 21.00 -14.42
C MET A 144 -8.28 21.70 -15.77
N LYS A 145 -8.79 22.93 -15.89
CA LYS A 145 -8.54 23.77 -17.07
C LYS A 145 -7.10 24.30 -17.13
N VAL A 146 -6.48 24.46 -15.97
CA VAL A 146 -5.13 25.01 -15.81
C VAL A 146 -4.36 24.14 -14.82
N THR A 147 -3.17 23.68 -15.21
CA THR A 147 -2.31 22.79 -14.40
C THR A 147 -0.91 23.36 -14.18
N SER A 148 -0.77 24.68 -14.33
CA SER A 148 0.50 25.39 -14.15
C SER A 148 0.99 25.37 -12.70
N THR A 149 2.30 25.56 -12.49
CA THR A 149 2.86 25.73 -11.13
C THR A 149 2.19 26.87 -10.38
N LYS A 150 1.87 27.99 -11.05
CA LYS A 150 1.16 29.11 -10.44
C LYS A 150 -0.23 28.71 -9.91
N GLU A 151 -0.92 27.82 -10.63
CA GLU A 151 -2.22 27.31 -10.19
C GLU A 151 -2.08 26.37 -9.00
N LYS A 152 -1.06 25.50 -9.01
CA LYS A 152 -0.70 24.67 -7.86
C LYS A 152 -0.39 25.52 -6.62
N ASP A 153 0.43 26.57 -6.77
CA ASP A 153 0.75 27.50 -5.69
C ASP A 153 -0.50 28.23 -5.18
N ARG A 154 -1.41 28.61 -6.07
CA ARG A 154 -2.69 29.21 -5.68
C ARG A 154 -3.51 28.25 -4.83
N ILE A 155 -3.62 26.99 -5.24
CA ILE A 155 -4.33 25.94 -4.50
C ILE A 155 -3.70 25.74 -3.12
N LEU A 156 -2.38 25.62 -3.04
CA LEU A 156 -1.66 25.44 -1.78
C LEU A 156 -1.77 26.67 -0.86
N LYS A 157 -1.91 27.88 -1.41
CA LYS A 157 -2.19 29.09 -0.62
C LYS A 157 -3.62 29.14 -0.11
N SER A 158 -4.59 28.68 -0.90
CA SER A 158 -6.00 28.67 -0.51
C SER A 158 -6.34 27.52 0.45
N GLN A 159 -5.72 26.36 0.26
CA GLN A 159 -5.85 25.19 1.10
C GLN A 159 -4.48 24.65 1.58
N PRO A 160 -3.79 25.38 2.49
CA PRO A 160 -2.49 24.98 3.04
C PRO A 160 -2.43 23.57 3.61
N SER A 161 -3.56 23.01 4.07
CA SER A 161 -3.62 21.67 4.64
C SER A 161 -3.05 20.62 3.67
N ILE A 162 -3.35 20.75 2.37
CA ILE A 162 -2.78 19.91 1.31
C ILE A 162 -1.25 19.92 1.36
N GLY A 163 -0.63 21.09 1.37
CA GLY A 163 0.83 21.19 1.36
C GLY A 163 1.50 20.67 2.65
N THR A 164 0.79 20.71 3.77
CA THR A 164 1.34 20.25 5.07
C THR A 164 1.11 18.76 5.34
N LEU A 165 0.04 18.18 4.78
CA LEU A 165 -0.43 16.84 5.12
C LEU A 165 -0.14 15.80 4.04
N THR A 166 0.34 16.22 2.86
CA THR A 166 0.63 15.31 1.75
C THR A 166 2.07 15.42 1.28
N LYS A 167 2.51 14.37 0.60
CA LYS A 167 3.79 14.32 -0.10
C LYS A 167 3.75 15.16 -1.35
N GLU A 168 2.64 15.08 -2.09
CA GLU A 168 2.50 15.72 -3.39
C GLU A 168 1.04 16.02 -3.76
N LEU A 169 0.87 17.09 -4.53
CA LEU A 169 -0.35 17.50 -5.21
C LEU A 169 -0.12 17.44 -6.73
N PHE A 170 -0.86 16.56 -7.39
CA PHE A 170 -0.91 16.43 -8.84
C PHE A 170 -2.16 17.09 -9.42
N LEU A 171 -1.98 17.88 -10.48
CA LEU A 171 -3.06 18.57 -11.20
C LEU A 171 -3.11 18.05 -12.63
N PHE A 172 -4.13 17.30 -12.98
CA PHE A 172 -4.29 16.76 -14.33
C PHE A 172 -5.30 17.58 -15.12
N ASP A 173 -4.95 17.88 -16.37
CA ASP A 173 -5.87 18.53 -17.28
C ASP A 173 -6.83 17.51 -17.91
N GLU A 174 -7.95 18.01 -18.42
CA GLU A 174 -8.99 17.17 -19.05
C GLU A 174 -8.42 16.28 -20.17
N ASN A 175 -7.45 16.79 -20.93
CA ASN A 175 -6.83 16.09 -22.06
C ASN A 175 -5.60 15.25 -21.66
N LYS A 176 -5.23 15.26 -20.37
CA LYS A 176 -4.07 14.53 -19.84
C LYS A 176 -2.76 14.90 -20.54
N ASN A 177 -2.62 16.14 -21.01
CA ASN A 177 -1.42 16.60 -21.72
C ASN A 177 -0.16 16.50 -20.87
N ASN A 178 -0.30 16.64 -19.55
CA ASN A 178 0.79 16.55 -18.59
C ASN A 178 0.96 15.17 -17.94
N LEU A 179 0.28 14.13 -18.45
CA LEU A 179 0.26 12.79 -17.87
C LEU A 179 1.65 12.17 -17.72
N SER A 180 2.44 12.15 -18.79
CA SER A 180 3.76 11.51 -18.79
C SER A 180 4.68 12.09 -17.71
N LYS A 181 4.71 13.43 -17.58
CA LYS A 181 5.51 14.12 -16.56
C LYS A 181 5.06 13.76 -15.15
N GLN A 182 3.76 13.80 -14.89
CA GLN A 182 3.23 13.53 -13.54
C GLN A 182 3.33 12.06 -13.16
N VAL A 183 3.12 11.13 -14.09
CA VAL A 183 3.32 9.69 -13.87
C VAL A 183 4.79 9.40 -13.55
N THR A 184 5.73 10.05 -14.24
CA THR A 184 7.15 9.90 -13.93
C THR A 184 7.45 10.34 -12.49
N CYS A 185 6.90 11.47 -12.06
CA CYS A 185 7.04 11.96 -10.68
C CYS A 185 6.40 11.00 -9.66
N LEU A 186 5.18 10.53 -9.93
CA LEU A 186 4.49 9.54 -9.08
C LEU A 186 5.32 8.26 -8.93
N LYS A 187 5.92 7.77 -10.02
CA LYS A 187 6.81 6.62 -9.99
C LYS A 187 8.05 6.86 -9.14
N THR A 188 8.65 8.05 -9.23
CA THR A 188 9.77 8.44 -8.36
C THR A 188 9.36 8.40 -6.89
N ILE A 189 8.23 9.01 -6.53
CA ILE A 189 7.73 9.04 -5.15
C ILE A 189 7.52 7.63 -4.61
N LEU A 190 6.88 6.74 -5.38
CA LEU A 190 6.68 5.34 -5.00
C LEU A 190 7.97 4.51 -4.97
N GLY A 191 9.06 5.00 -5.56
CA GLY A 191 10.37 4.36 -5.54
C GLY A 191 11.31 4.89 -4.46
N GLU A 192 10.95 5.98 -3.78
CA GLU A 192 11.77 6.56 -2.70
C GLU A 192 11.84 5.60 -1.51
N LYS A 193 13.07 5.21 -1.12
CA LYS A 193 13.27 4.48 0.12
C LYS A 193 12.98 5.41 1.29
N LEU A 194 11.91 5.11 2.04
CA LEU A 194 11.73 5.66 3.37
C LEU A 194 12.82 5.04 4.27
N ILE A 195 13.91 5.77 4.49
CA ILE A 195 14.88 5.40 5.53
C ILE A 195 14.16 5.62 6.86
N ALA A 196 13.72 4.53 7.50
CA ALA A 196 13.23 4.60 8.85
C ALA A 196 14.40 5.01 9.75
N ASN A 197 14.38 6.25 10.25
CA ASN A 197 15.25 6.66 11.35
C ASN A 197 14.89 5.81 12.57
N THR A 198 15.65 4.74 12.76
CA THR A 198 15.57 3.87 13.92
C THR A 198 16.67 4.31 14.89
N GLU A 199 16.62 5.56 15.34
CA GLU A 199 17.46 6.05 16.44
C GLU A 199 16.64 6.94 17.35
N ALA A 200 15.92 6.29 18.28
CA ALA A 200 15.43 6.91 19.50
C ALA A 200 15.19 5.81 20.55
N LEU A 201 16.27 5.12 20.94
CA LEU A 201 16.34 4.37 22.19
C LEU A 201 17.80 4.07 22.56
N LEU A 202 18.48 5.09 23.09
CA LEU A 202 19.58 4.98 24.05
C LEU A 202 19.49 6.15 25.03
#